data_AF-A0A401LZ77-F1
#
_entry.id   AF-A0A401LZ77-F1
#
_cell.length_a   1.000
_cell.length_b   1.000
_cell.length_c   1.000
_cell.angle_alpha   90.00
_cell.angle_beta   90.00
_cell.angle_gamma   90.00
#
_symmetry.space_group_name_H-M   'P 1'
#
loop_
_entity.id
_entity.type
_entity.pdbx_description
1 polymer ?
#
loop_
_entity_poly.entity_id
_entity_poly.type
_entity_poly.pdbx_seq_one_letter_code
_entity_poly.pdbx_strand_id
1 'polypeptide(L)'
;MNGSGIRKDKLENFFQTYRNYAESIQEASNCEAFKNELFIRNPETRQLLDYIYQRSDNVFISYNELLFPINQSGEITSGTCTPFSKKMFVTVKGKILQCERINHEFALGQVTDSDVELDLEKAAQQHNDYVSRYMRQCKSCGHRKACVQCVYQIDDIHEATSQCRSYCSDRQIEQADARSLAYLDQHPELYRRILKEVSVRG
;
A
#
# COMPACT_ATOMS: atom_id res chain seq x y z
N MET A 1 -4.12 -8.88 -0.52
CA MET A 1 -5.32 -8.97 -1.37
C MET A 1 -6.35 -7.96 -0.88
N ASN A 2 -7.14 -7.34 -1.76
CA ASN A 2 -8.27 -6.52 -1.33
C ASN A 2 -9.54 -7.40 -1.29
N GLY A 3 -10.03 -7.71 -0.09
CA GLY A 3 -11.26 -8.47 0.12
C GLY A 3 -12.51 -7.60 0.25
N SER A 4 -12.34 -6.28 0.22
CA SER A 4 -13.42 -5.32 0.40
C SER A 4 -14.46 -5.46 -0.71
N GLY A 5 -15.74 -5.47 -0.32
CA GLY A 5 -16.88 -5.58 -1.23
C GLY A 5 -17.29 -7.00 -1.62
N ILE A 6 -16.62 -8.05 -1.10
CA ILE A 6 -17.10 -9.42 -1.25
C ILE A 6 -18.36 -9.60 -0.41
N ARG A 7 -19.42 -10.15 -1.01
CA ARG A 7 -20.65 -10.43 -0.27
C ARG A 7 -20.37 -11.45 0.83
N LYS A 8 -20.92 -11.21 2.03
CA LYS A 8 -20.69 -12.06 3.21
C LYS A 8 -21.03 -13.54 2.95
N ASP A 9 -22.08 -13.81 2.17
CA ASP A 9 -22.52 -15.16 1.79
C ASP A 9 -21.60 -15.87 0.76
N LYS A 10 -20.65 -15.15 0.17
CA LYS A 10 -19.72 -15.66 -0.85
C LYS A 10 -18.27 -15.68 -0.42
N LEU A 11 -17.95 -15.26 0.81
CA LEU A 11 -16.59 -15.26 1.33
C LEU A 11 -15.96 -16.65 1.27
N GLU A 12 -16.67 -17.70 1.71
CA GLU A 12 -16.14 -19.06 1.71
C GLU A 12 -15.83 -19.56 0.29
N ASN A 13 -16.78 -19.41 -0.64
CA ASN A 13 -16.58 -19.79 -2.04
C ASN A 13 -15.41 -19.03 -2.70
N PHE A 14 -15.24 -17.76 -2.34
CA PHE A 14 -14.12 -16.96 -2.82
C PHE A 14 -12.78 -17.51 -2.32
N PHE A 15 -12.65 -17.81 -1.03
CA PHE A 15 -11.41 -18.35 -0.48
C PHE A 15 -11.09 -19.76 -0.98
N GLN A 16 -12.11 -20.56 -1.32
CA GLN A 16 -11.91 -21.88 -1.93
C GLN A 16 -11.37 -21.80 -3.37
N THR A 17 -11.71 -20.75 -4.11
CA THR A 17 -11.30 -20.58 -5.52
C THR A 17 -10.10 -19.66 -5.68
N TYR A 18 -9.80 -18.86 -4.66
CA TYR A 18 -8.65 -17.97 -4.63
C TYR A 18 -7.36 -18.79 -4.63
N ARG A 19 -6.44 -18.43 -5.52
CA ARG A 19 -5.06 -18.91 -5.50
C ARG A 19 -4.13 -17.77 -5.12
N ASN A 20 -3.33 -18.01 -4.09
CA ASN A 20 -2.31 -17.08 -3.68
C ASN A 20 -1.20 -17.05 -4.73
N TYR A 21 -0.91 -15.86 -5.23
CA TYR A 21 0.13 -15.62 -6.21
C TYR A 21 1.52 -16.00 -5.71
N ALA A 22 1.83 -15.77 -4.43
CA ALA A 22 3.13 -16.12 -3.84
C ALA A 22 3.32 -17.64 -3.76
N GLU A 23 2.28 -18.38 -3.35
CA GLU A 23 2.29 -19.85 -3.34
C GLU A 23 2.41 -20.41 -4.77
N SER A 24 1.70 -19.79 -5.72
CA SER A 24 1.76 -20.20 -7.13
C SER A 24 3.17 -20.06 -7.74
N ILE A 25 3.97 -19.07 -7.29
CA ILE A 25 5.37 -18.93 -7.71
C ILE A 25 6.22 -20.09 -7.16
N GLN A 26 6.02 -20.47 -5.89
CA GLN A 26 6.79 -21.54 -5.24
C GLN A 26 6.50 -22.91 -5.85
N GLU A 27 5.26 -23.16 -6.27
CA GLU A 27 4.83 -24.40 -6.90
C GLU A 27 5.30 -24.53 -8.37
N ALA A 28 5.82 -23.46 -8.98
CA ALA A 28 6.28 -23.49 -10.37
C ALA A 28 7.58 -24.30 -10.52
N SER A 29 7.62 -25.17 -11.52
CA SER A 29 8.76 -26.05 -11.81
C SER A 29 10.08 -25.32 -12.12
N ASN A 30 10.01 -24.05 -12.53
CA ASN A 30 11.17 -23.19 -12.82
C ASN A 30 11.13 -21.89 -11.99
N CYS A 31 10.97 -22.05 -10.68
CA CYS A 31 10.73 -20.98 -9.71
C CYS A 31 11.72 -19.80 -9.83
N GLU A 32 13.03 -20.06 -9.93
CA GLU A 32 14.05 -18.99 -9.97
C GLU A 32 14.05 -18.18 -11.28
N ALA A 33 13.91 -18.84 -12.44
CA ALA A 33 13.77 -18.13 -13.71
C ALA A 33 12.51 -17.27 -13.74
N PHE A 34 11.41 -17.79 -13.18
CA PHE A 34 10.14 -17.08 -13.10
C PHE A 34 10.21 -15.88 -12.14
N LYS A 35 10.84 -16.03 -10.96
CA LYS A 35 11.10 -14.90 -10.05
C LYS A 35 11.90 -13.79 -10.72
N ASN A 36 12.92 -14.14 -11.50
CA ASN A 36 13.75 -13.17 -12.22
C ASN A 36 12.98 -12.38 -13.29
N GLU A 37 12.05 -13.04 -13.97
CA GLU A 37 11.14 -12.41 -14.95
C GLU A 37 10.15 -11.48 -14.27
N LEU A 38 9.59 -11.90 -13.12
CA LEU A 38 8.65 -11.10 -12.34
C LEU A 38 9.29 -9.84 -11.74
N PHE A 39 10.58 -9.91 -11.39
CA PHE A 39 11.36 -8.80 -10.84
C PHE A 39 10.62 -8.10 -9.69
N ILE A 40 10.28 -6.82 -9.77
CA ILE A 40 9.54 -6.10 -8.70
C ILE A 40 8.14 -6.64 -8.40
N ARG A 41 7.58 -7.50 -9.28
CA ARG A 41 6.31 -8.20 -9.02
C ARG A 41 6.51 -9.45 -8.14
N ASN A 42 7.74 -9.92 -7.97
CA ASN A 42 8.09 -10.93 -6.99
C ASN A 42 8.00 -10.31 -5.57
N PRO A 43 7.27 -10.92 -4.62
CA PRO A 43 7.21 -10.44 -3.25
C PRO A 43 8.57 -10.23 -2.57
N GLU A 44 9.54 -11.14 -2.78
CA GLU A 44 10.88 -11.05 -2.16
C GLU A 44 11.65 -9.82 -2.69
N THR A 45 11.66 -9.64 -4.01
CA THR A 45 12.27 -8.48 -4.66
C THR A 45 11.56 -7.17 -4.29
N ARG A 46 10.22 -7.19 -4.15
CA ARG A 46 9.44 -6.02 -3.70
C ARG A 46 9.81 -5.63 -2.26
N GLN A 47 9.95 -6.61 -1.38
CA GLN A 47 10.37 -6.41 0.00
C GLN A 47 11.79 -5.86 0.09
N LEU A 48 12.71 -6.41 -0.72
CA LEU A 48 14.08 -5.91 -0.86
C LEU A 48 14.11 -4.46 -1.38
N LEU A 49 13.29 -4.14 -2.38
CA LEU A 49 13.12 -2.77 -2.88
C LEU A 49 12.69 -1.81 -1.76
N ASP A 50 11.69 -2.19 -0.95
CA ASP A 50 11.24 -1.38 0.19
C ASP A 50 12.34 -1.22 1.25
N TYR A 51 13.12 -2.27 1.52
CA TYR A 51 14.26 -2.18 2.43
C TYR A 51 15.32 -1.19 1.90
N ILE A 52 15.75 -1.36 0.64
CA ILE A 52 16.78 -0.51 0.01
C ILE A 52 16.36 0.97 0.05
N TYR A 53 15.16 1.31 -0.42
CA TYR A 53 14.77 2.72 -0.53
C TYR A 53 14.37 3.37 0.79
N GLN A 54 13.85 2.62 1.76
CA GLN A 54 13.21 3.23 2.95
C GLN A 54 13.98 2.99 4.26
N ARG A 55 14.86 2.00 4.31
CA ARG A 55 15.49 1.53 5.56
C ARG A 55 16.99 1.23 5.46
N SER A 56 17.59 1.22 4.26
CA SER A 56 19.03 0.98 4.13
C SER A 56 19.91 2.19 4.43
N ASP A 57 19.32 3.39 4.51
CA ASP A 57 20.02 4.69 4.65
C ASP A 57 21.10 4.95 3.58
N ASN A 58 21.08 4.22 2.46
CA ASN A 58 22.05 4.31 1.36
C ASN A 58 21.44 4.87 0.06
N VAL A 59 20.18 5.30 0.08
CA VAL A 59 19.49 5.87 -1.08
C VAL A 59 19.07 7.30 -0.76
N PHE A 60 19.49 8.23 -1.62
CA PHE A 60 19.22 9.65 -1.49
C PHE A 60 18.56 10.16 -2.77
N ILE A 61 17.40 10.81 -2.65
CA ILE A 61 16.65 11.34 -3.80
C ILE A 61 17.26 12.66 -4.28
N SER A 62 17.83 13.44 -3.36
CA SER A 62 18.49 14.71 -3.67
C SER A 62 19.73 14.94 -2.82
N TYR A 63 20.64 15.80 -3.30
CA TYR A 63 21.82 16.21 -2.53
C TYR A 63 21.46 16.86 -1.18
N ASN A 64 20.27 17.45 -1.05
CA ASN A 64 19.82 18.05 0.20
C ASN A 64 19.65 17.00 1.31
N GLU A 65 19.32 15.76 0.98
CA GLU A 65 19.18 14.66 1.96
C GLU A 65 20.53 14.22 2.53
N LEU A 66 21.64 14.51 1.83
CA LEU A 66 22.99 14.30 2.35
C LEU A 66 23.43 15.40 3.33
N LEU A 67 22.87 16.61 3.18
CA LEU A 67 23.29 17.81 3.91
C LEU A 67 22.40 18.09 5.13
N PHE A 68 21.11 17.84 4.98
CA PHE A 68 20.12 18.05 6.04
C PHE A 68 19.54 16.68 6.40
N PRO A 69 19.58 16.27 7.69
CA PRO A 69 18.76 15.15 8.12
C PRO A 69 17.34 15.49 7.71
N ILE A 70 16.71 14.64 6.89
CA ILE A 70 15.32 14.79 6.48
C ILE A 70 14.56 15.05 7.77
N ASN A 71 14.05 16.28 7.94
CA ASN A 71 13.19 16.58 9.07
C ASN A 71 12.09 15.52 8.98
N GLN A 72 12.02 14.65 9.98
CA GLN A 72 10.99 13.62 10.12
C GLN A 72 9.60 14.26 10.38
N SER A 73 9.42 15.52 10.00
CA SER A 73 8.23 16.35 10.13
C SER A 73 7.22 16.11 9.01
N GLY A 74 7.46 15.13 8.12
CA GLY A 74 6.35 14.55 7.36
C GLY A 74 5.43 13.88 8.36
N GLU A 75 4.21 14.41 8.54
CA GLU A 75 3.20 13.72 9.35
C GLU A 75 3.12 12.27 8.88
N ILE A 76 3.34 11.34 9.82
CA ILE A 76 3.26 9.90 9.53
C ILE A 76 1.81 9.62 9.14
N THR A 77 1.55 9.47 7.85
CA THR A 77 0.23 9.15 7.33
C THR A 77 0.11 7.66 7.03
N SER A 78 -1.12 7.18 6.93
CA SER A 78 -1.38 5.84 6.40
C SER A 78 -0.91 5.72 4.94
N GLY A 79 -0.82 4.51 4.39
CA GLY A 79 -0.59 4.29 2.95
C GLY A 79 -1.74 4.73 2.04
N THR A 80 -2.73 5.46 2.57
CA THR A 80 -3.90 5.92 1.84
C THR A 80 -3.55 7.17 1.04
N CYS A 81 -3.78 7.12 -0.27
CA CYS A 81 -3.57 8.28 -1.13
C CYS A 81 -4.55 9.43 -0.79
N THR A 82 -4.08 10.67 -0.94
CA THR A 82 -4.96 11.85 -0.89
C THR A 82 -6.03 11.75 -1.98
N PRO A 83 -7.31 12.03 -1.67
CA PRO A 83 -8.39 11.97 -2.65
C PRO A 83 -8.10 12.83 -3.88
N PHE A 84 -8.42 12.31 -5.07
CA PHE A 84 -8.27 12.99 -6.37
C PHE A 84 -6.84 13.44 -6.74
N SER A 85 -5.81 13.03 -5.99
CA SER A 85 -4.40 13.40 -6.25
C SER A 85 -3.87 13.04 -7.63
N LYS A 86 -4.43 12.00 -8.27
CA LYS A 86 -4.05 11.58 -9.63
C LYS A 86 -5.23 11.50 -10.59
N LYS A 87 -6.34 10.91 -10.15
CA LYS A 87 -7.50 10.58 -10.98
C LYS A 87 -8.78 10.69 -10.16
N MET A 88 -9.88 10.95 -10.84
CA MET A 88 -11.25 10.89 -10.33
C MET A 88 -12.01 9.83 -11.11
N PHE A 89 -12.86 9.07 -10.43
CA PHE A 89 -13.67 8.02 -11.04
C PHE A 89 -15.15 8.34 -10.88
N VAL A 90 -15.94 8.04 -11.91
CA VAL A 90 -17.40 8.20 -11.88
C VAL A 90 -18.03 6.86 -12.23
N THR A 91 -18.95 6.39 -11.38
CA THR A 91 -19.66 5.12 -11.61
C THR A 91 -20.81 5.31 -12.60
N VAL A 92 -21.36 4.20 -13.13
CA VAL A 92 -22.57 4.22 -13.98
C VAL A 92 -23.80 4.80 -13.30
N LYS A 93 -23.81 4.86 -11.96
CA LYS A 93 -24.87 5.49 -11.17
C LYS A 93 -24.55 6.95 -10.83
N GLY A 94 -23.52 7.54 -11.44
CA GLY A 94 -23.09 8.92 -11.21
C GLY A 94 -22.25 9.17 -9.95
N LYS A 95 -22.03 8.17 -9.07
CA LYS A 95 -21.18 8.37 -7.87
C LYS A 95 -19.75 8.76 -8.22
N ILE A 96 -19.21 9.76 -7.53
CA ILE A 96 -17.83 10.23 -7.67
C ILE A 96 -16.95 9.55 -6.61
N LEU A 97 -15.89 8.88 -7.05
CA LEU A 97 -14.95 8.13 -6.22
C LEU A 97 -13.52 8.64 -6.41
N GLN A 98 -12.78 8.67 -5.31
CA GLN A 98 -11.39 9.07 -5.21
C GLN A 98 -10.40 8.01 -5.71
N CYS A 99 -10.83 6.75 -5.79
CA CYS A 99 -10.02 5.63 -6.26
C CYS A 99 -10.93 4.51 -6.76
N GLU A 100 -10.45 3.71 -7.71
CA GLU A 100 -11.13 2.53 -8.26
C GLU A 100 -11.09 1.31 -7.34
N ARG A 101 -10.22 1.33 -6.31
CA ARG A 101 -9.91 0.16 -5.46
C ARG A 101 -10.67 0.14 -4.14
N ILE A 102 -11.66 1.01 -3.96
CA ILE A 102 -12.41 1.18 -2.72
C ILE A 102 -13.89 0.90 -2.94
N ASN A 103 -14.60 0.57 -1.87
CA ASN A 103 -16.04 0.36 -1.94
C ASN A 103 -16.77 1.68 -2.30
N HIS A 104 -17.83 1.57 -3.09
CA HIS A 104 -18.69 2.69 -3.50
C HIS A 104 -19.45 3.35 -2.33
N GLU A 105 -19.36 2.79 -1.12
CA GLU A 105 -19.85 3.42 0.11
C GLU A 105 -19.07 4.70 0.46
N PHE A 106 -17.80 4.79 0.05
CA PHE A 106 -16.94 5.94 0.33
C PHE A 106 -17.00 7.03 -0.75
N ALA A 107 -18.08 7.08 -1.54
CA ALA A 107 -18.28 8.10 -2.56
C ALA A 107 -18.26 9.50 -1.92
N LEU A 108 -17.64 10.46 -2.62
CA LEU A 108 -17.44 11.82 -2.14
C LEU A 108 -18.37 12.84 -2.83
N GLY A 109 -19.12 12.38 -3.84
CA GLY A 109 -20.03 13.21 -4.61
C GLY A 109 -20.88 12.38 -5.57
N GLN A 110 -21.71 13.08 -6.33
CA GLN A 110 -22.70 12.50 -7.22
C GLN A 110 -22.90 13.39 -8.45
N VAL A 111 -22.90 12.77 -9.64
CA VAL A 111 -23.31 13.39 -10.89
C VAL A 111 -24.79 13.05 -11.09
N THR A 112 -25.62 14.07 -11.27
CA THR A 112 -27.04 13.94 -11.61
C THR A 112 -27.26 14.37 -13.07
N ASP A 113 -28.50 14.29 -13.55
CA ASP A 113 -28.82 14.72 -14.92
C ASP A 113 -28.67 16.24 -15.11
N SER A 114 -28.79 17.01 -14.03
CA SER A 114 -28.74 18.48 -14.06
C SER A 114 -27.44 19.05 -13.51
N ASP A 115 -26.80 18.38 -12.54
CA ASP A 115 -25.77 18.99 -11.71
C ASP A 115 -24.66 18.00 -11.31
N VAL A 116 -23.55 18.56 -10.81
CA VAL A 116 -22.47 17.81 -10.17
C VAL A 116 -22.39 18.23 -8.71
N GLU A 117 -22.75 17.32 -7.81
CA GLU A 117 -22.69 17.50 -6.37
C GLU A 117 -21.33 17.01 -5.85
N LEU A 118 -20.42 17.95 -5.54
CA LEU A 118 -19.13 17.65 -4.95
C LEU A 118 -18.73 18.74 -3.95
N ASP A 119 -18.72 18.38 -2.67
CA ASP A 119 -18.32 19.27 -1.59
C ASP A 119 -16.91 18.89 -1.13
N LEU A 120 -15.93 19.74 -1.48
CA LEU A 120 -14.52 19.46 -1.21
C LEU A 120 -14.18 19.50 0.28
N GLU A 121 -14.86 20.33 1.07
CA GLU A 121 -14.64 20.40 2.52
C GLU A 121 -15.17 19.13 3.18
N LYS A 122 -16.37 18.67 2.82
CA LYS A 122 -16.90 17.39 3.31
C LYS A 122 -16.02 16.22 2.86
N ALA A 123 -15.53 16.24 1.63
CA ALA A 123 -14.63 15.21 1.13
C ALA A 123 -13.32 15.13 1.93
N ALA A 124 -12.72 16.28 2.23
CA ALA A 124 -11.53 16.37 3.08
C ALA A 124 -11.82 15.90 4.52
N GLN A 125 -12.93 16.33 5.11
CA GLN A 125 -13.32 15.93 6.46
C GLN A 125 -13.52 14.41 6.56
N GLN A 126 -14.29 13.83 5.65
CA GLN A 126 -14.51 12.38 5.59
C GLN A 126 -13.19 11.62 5.48
N HIS A 127 -12.28 12.08 4.61
CA HIS A 127 -10.97 11.46 4.46
C HIS A 127 -10.14 11.51 5.75
N ASN A 128 -10.06 12.68 6.37
CA ASN A 128 -9.33 12.89 7.61
C ASN A 128 -9.91 12.06 8.76
N ASP A 129 -11.24 11.92 8.83
CA ASP A 129 -11.92 11.11 9.84
C ASP A 129 -11.55 9.62 9.73
N TYR A 130 -11.49 9.07 8.51
CA TYR A 130 -11.09 7.68 8.33
C TYR A 130 -9.60 7.44 8.56
N VAL A 131 -8.73 8.35 8.09
CA VAL A 131 -7.27 8.22 8.28
C VAL A 131 -6.90 8.39 9.76
N SER A 132 -7.49 9.38 10.46
CA SER A 132 -7.18 9.71 11.86
C SER A 132 -7.41 8.55 12.83
N ARG A 133 -8.40 7.67 12.56
CA ARG A 133 -8.67 6.45 13.35
C ARG A 133 -7.44 5.54 13.49
N TYR A 134 -6.60 5.47 12.46
CA TYR A 134 -5.44 4.58 12.43
C TYR A 134 -4.12 5.28 12.76
N MET A 135 -4.10 6.61 12.87
CA MET A 135 -2.86 7.39 13.05
C MET A 135 -2.04 6.95 14.26
N ARG A 136 -2.69 6.56 15.36
CA ARG A 136 -1.97 6.02 16.53
C ARG A 136 -1.19 4.74 16.20
N GLN A 137 -1.81 3.82 15.46
CA GLN A 137 -1.17 2.59 15.01
C GLN A 137 -0.09 2.89 13.96
N CYS A 138 -0.34 3.80 13.02
CA CYS A 138 0.63 4.17 11.99
C CYS A 138 1.92 4.75 12.58
N LYS A 139 1.84 5.54 13.66
CA LYS A 139 3.00 6.14 14.33
C LYS A 139 3.99 5.09 14.87
N SER A 140 3.48 3.98 15.42
CA SER A 140 4.31 2.90 15.97
C SER A 140 4.55 1.73 14.99
N CYS A 141 4.08 1.83 13.74
CA CYS A 141 4.19 0.75 12.78
C CYS A 141 5.56 0.77 12.08
N GLY A 142 6.22 -0.38 11.99
CA GLY A 142 7.47 -0.57 11.27
C GLY A 142 7.36 -0.31 9.76
N HIS A 143 6.16 -0.38 9.19
CA HIS A 143 5.90 -0.04 7.79
C HIS A 143 5.69 1.46 7.54
N ARG A 144 5.81 2.36 8.53
CA ARG A 144 5.45 3.78 8.41
C ARG A 144 6.04 4.52 7.19
N LYS A 145 7.23 4.14 6.72
CA LYS A 145 7.89 4.76 5.56
C LYS A 145 7.50 4.15 4.20
N ALA A 146 6.92 2.94 4.20
CA ALA A 146 6.67 2.14 2.99
C ALA A 146 5.24 1.57 2.97
N CYS A 147 4.33 2.13 3.77
CA CYS A 147 3.01 1.56 3.95
C CYS A 147 2.20 1.69 2.66
N VAL A 148 1.66 0.57 2.20
CA VAL A 148 0.75 0.50 1.03
C VAL A 148 -0.68 0.16 1.44
N GLN A 149 -0.96 0.07 2.74
CA GLN A 149 -2.30 -0.23 3.25
C GLN A 149 -3.19 1.01 3.15
N CYS A 150 -4.24 0.90 2.33
CA CYS A 150 -5.33 1.87 2.27
C CYS A 150 -6.33 1.61 3.39
N VAL A 151 -6.70 2.65 4.15
CA VAL A 151 -7.68 2.51 5.25
C VAL A 151 -9.05 2.08 4.74
N TYR A 152 -9.47 2.57 3.57
CA TYR A 152 -10.73 2.20 2.92
C TYR A 152 -10.83 0.74 2.46
N GLN A 153 -9.73 -0.03 2.57
CA GLN A 153 -9.70 -1.47 2.30
C GLN A 153 -9.72 -2.30 3.59
N ILE A 154 -9.92 -1.67 4.75
CA ILE A 154 -10.11 -2.34 6.02
C ILE A 154 -11.60 -2.65 6.17
N ASP A 155 -11.96 -3.93 6.15
CA ASP A 155 -13.36 -4.36 6.08
C ASP A 155 -14.20 -3.91 7.29
N ASP A 156 -13.57 -3.81 8.46
CA ASP A 156 -14.19 -3.45 9.73
C ASP A 156 -13.99 -1.95 10.07
N ILE A 157 -13.67 -1.10 9.10
CA ILE A 157 -13.35 0.34 9.31
C ILE A 157 -14.41 1.13 10.10
N HIS A 158 -15.67 0.69 10.06
CA HIS A 158 -16.77 1.32 10.81
C HIS A 158 -16.82 0.89 12.28
N GLU A 159 -16.11 -0.18 12.67
CA GLU A 159 -16.07 -0.68 14.04
C GLU A 159 -15.06 0.09 14.90
N ALA A 160 -15.44 0.42 16.13
CA ALA A 160 -14.56 1.15 17.06
C ALA A 160 -13.29 0.36 17.45
N THR A 161 -13.35 -0.97 17.35
CA THR A 161 -12.24 -1.89 17.63
C THR A 161 -11.39 -2.22 16.41
N SER A 162 -11.65 -1.60 15.25
CA SER A 162 -10.92 -1.87 14.01
C SER A 162 -9.42 -1.65 14.17
N GLN A 163 -8.64 -2.62 13.69
CA GLN A 163 -7.19 -2.58 13.69
C GLN A 163 -6.65 -2.71 12.28
N CYS A 164 -5.52 -2.05 12.03
CA CYS A 164 -4.83 -2.20 10.76
C CYS A 164 -4.24 -3.62 10.68
N ARG A 165 -4.79 -4.47 9.81
CA ARG A 165 -4.29 -5.85 9.60
C ARG A 165 -2.86 -5.90 9.07
N SER A 166 -2.39 -4.78 8.50
CA SER A 166 -1.01 -4.59 8.01
C SER A 166 -0.10 -3.93 9.04
N TYR A 167 -0.54 -3.82 10.31
CA TYR A 167 0.32 -3.36 11.39
C TYR A 167 1.53 -4.28 11.55
N CYS A 168 2.69 -3.67 11.69
CA CYS A 168 3.96 -4.36 11.84
C CYS A 168 4.69 -3.78 13.03
N SER A 169 5.02 -4.64 14.00
CA SER A 169 5.85 -4.29 15.15
C SER A 169 7.32 -4.14 14.76
N ASP A 170 8.11 -3.48 15.60
CA ASP A 170 9.55 -3.30 15.39
C ASP A 170 10.27 -4.65 15.20
N ARG A 171 9.94 -5.65 16.02
CA ARG A 171 10.48 -7.01 15.86
C ARG A 171 10.14 -7.64 14.51
N GLN A 172 8.93 -7.44 14.01
CA GLN A 172 8.52 -7.99 12.71
C GLN A 172 9.24 -7.31 11.55
N ILE A 173 9.46 -5.99 11.62
CA ILE A 173 10.18 -5.29 10.56
C ILE A 173 11.67 -5.63 10.58
N GLU A 174 12.30 -5.78 11.75
CA GLU A 174 13.69 -6.25 11.87
C GLU A 174 13.88 -7.63 11.24
N GLN A 175 12.94 -8.55 11.47
CA GLN A 175 12.95 -9.86 10.83
C GLN A 175 12.72 -9.79 9.31
N ALA A 176 11.91 -8.83 8.84
CA ALA A 176 11.71 -8.58 7.42
C ALA A 176 12.98 -8.01 6.77
N ASP A 177 13.73 -7.17 7.47
CA ASP A 177 14.97 -6.56 6.98
C ASP A 177 16.11 -7.58 6.95
N ALA A 178 16.25 -8.42 7.99
CA ALA A 178 17.20 -9.52 7.99
C ALA A 178 16.97 -10.50 6.82
N ARG A 179 15.70 -10.81 6.52
CA ARG A 179 15.34 -11.63 5.34
C ARG A 179 15.69 -10.94 4.03
N SER A 180 15.49 -9.62 3.94
CA SER A 180 15.83 -8.84 2.75
C SER A 180 17.35 -8.85 2.49
N LEU A 181 18.15 -8.71 3.55
CA LEU A 181 19.61 -8.82 3.47
C LEU A 181 20.06 -10.22 3.04
N ALA A 182 19.52 -11.27 3.65
CA ALA A 182 19.85 -12.65 3.25
C ALA A 182 19.45 -12.94 1.80
N TYR A 183 18.33 -12.37 1.33
CA TYR A 183 17.91 -12.48 -0.07
C TYR A 183 18.85 -11.70 -1.00
N LEU A 184 19.31 -10.52 -0.59
CA LEU A 184 20.29 -9.76 -1.34
C LEU A 184 21.66 -10.45 -1.43
N ASP A 185 22.10 -11.13 -0.37
CA ASP A 185 23.33 -11.92 -0.37
C ASP A 185 23.29 -13.06 -1.42
N GLN A 186 22.11 -13.64 -1.64
CA GLN A 186 21.89 -14.68 -2.65
C GLN A 186 21.75 -14.11 -4.06
N HIS A 187 21.29 -12.86 -4.19
CA HIS A 187 20.97 -12.19 -5.45
C HIS A 187 21.58 -10.78 -5.52
N PRO A 188 22.91 -10.64 -5.45
CA PRO A 188 23.58 -9.33 -5.37
C PRO A 188 23.35 -8.44 -6.61
N GLU A 189 23.04 -9.04 -7.77
CA GLU A 189 22.69 -8.33 -8.99
C GLU A 189 21.43 -7.47 -8.84
N LEU A 190 20.51 -7.85 -7.95
CA LEU A 190 19.27 -7.13 -7.72
C LEU A 190 19.52 -5.72 -7.17
N TYR A 191 20.58 -5.49 -6.38
CA TYR A 191 20.86 -4.15 -5.86
C TYR A 191 21.06 -3.13 -6.99
N ARG A 192 21.96 -3.44 -7.93
CA ARG A 192 22.22 -2.59 -9.10
C ARG A 192 21.00 -2.51 -10.02
N ARG A 193 20.31 -3.63 -10.24
CA ARG A 193 19.14 -3.69 -11.12
C ARG A 193 18.01 -2.80 -10.57
N ILE A 194 17.70 -2.93 -9.29
CA ILE A 194 16.71 -2.12 -8.57
C ILE A 194 17.03 -0.63 -8.72
N LEU A 195 18.25 -0.20 -8.39
CA LEU A 195 18.61 1.22 -8.41
C LEU A 195 18.64 1.83 -9.82
N LYS A 196 18.83 1.02 -10.87
CA LYS A 196 18.89 1.51 -12.26
C LYS A 196 17.56 1.41 -13.01
N GLU A 197 16.79 0.35 -12.77
CA GLU A 197 15.59 0.03 -13.55
C GLU A 197 14.30 0.45 -12.85
N VAL A 198 14.35 0.75 -11.55
CA VAL A 198 13.16 1.11 -10.76
C VAL A 198 13.20 2.58 -10.38
N SER A 199 12.13 3.30 -10.73
CA SER A 199 11.89 4.66 -10.25
C SER A 199 10.81 4.61 -9.17
N VAL A 200 11.21 4.84 -7.93
CA VAL A 200 10.27 5.01 -6.81
C VAL A 200 9.91 6.49 -6.79
N ARG A 201 8.66 6.82 -7.15
CA ARG A 201 8.15 8.19 -6.96
C ARG A 201 7.90 8.38 -5.47
N GLY A 202 8.62 9.35 -4.88
CA GLY A 202 8.37 9.83 -3.52
C GLY A 202 6.98 10.45 -3.37
#